data_AF-A0A529MAV9-F1
#
_entry.id   AF-A0A529MAV9-F1
#
_cell.length_a   1.000
_cell.length_b   1.000
_cell.length_c   1.000
_cell.angle_alpha   90.00
_cell.angle_beta   90.00
_cell.angle_gamma   90.00
#
_symmetry.space_group_name_H-M   'P 1'
#
loop_
_entity.id
_entity.type
_entity.pdbx_description
1 polymer ?
#
loop_
_entity_poly.entity_id
_entity_poly.type
_entity_poly.pdbx_seq_one_letter_code
_entity_poly.pdbx_strand_id
1 'polypeptide(L)' 'MKTYLAEVLGTFLLVFIGTASVVTGGFGGALPLGQEGIGLAFGIGLIAAAYAIGPISGAHLNPAVTLGVFLA' A
#
# COMPACT_ATOMS: atom_id res chain seq x y z
N MET A 1 8.33 -11.96 15.74
CA MET A 1 8.76 -12.07 14.32
C MET A 1 7.60 -11.99 13.32
N LYS A 2 6.48 -12.69 13.55
CA LYS A 2 5.32 -12.69 12.64
C LYS A 2 4.79 -11.30 12.27
N THR A 3 4.70 -10.39 13.24
CA THR A 3 4.28 -8.98 13.03
C THR A 3 5.19 -8.23 12.06
N TYR A 4 6.52 -8.33 12.24
CA TYR A 4 7.48 -7.65 11.36
C TYR A 4 7.42 -8.18 9.92
N LEU A 5 7.30 -9.51 9.76
CA LEU A 5 7.15 -10.15 8.45
C LEU A 5 5.84 -9.73 7.77
N ALA A 6 4.75 -9.64 8.53
CA ALA A 6 3.47 -9.17 8.04
C ALA A 6 3.57 -7.73 7.50
N GLU A 7 4.13 -6.80 8.28
CA GLU A 7 4.35 -5.41 7.87
C GLU A 7 5.24 -5.31 6.62
N VAL A 8 6.37 -6.04 6.58
CA VAL A 8 7.25 -6.04 5.40
C VAL A 8 6.55 -6.53 4.15
N LEU A 9 5.81 -7.65 4.23
CA LEU A 9 5.09 -8.20 3.09
C LEU A 9 3.92 -7.32 2.66
N GLY A 10 3.20 -6.73 3.61
CA GLY A 10 2.10 -5.82 3.31
C GLY A 10 2.58 -4.52 2.66
N THR A 11 3.65 -3.90 3.19
CA THR A 11 4.24 -2.70 2.60
C THR A 11 4.85 -3.02 1.23
N PHE A 12 5.49 -4.18 1.06
CA PHE A 12 5.95 -4.65 -0.25
C PHE A 12 4.79 -4.72 -1.25
N LEU A 13 3.66 -5.34 -0.88
CA LEU A 13 2.49 -5.48 -1.74
C LEU A 13 1.91 -4.12 -2.14
N LEU A 14 1.77 -3.22 -1.16
CA LEU A 14 1.29 -1.85 -1.38
C LEU A 14 2.19 -1.09 -2.38
N VAL A 15 3.50 -1.12 -2.15
CA VAL A 15 4.47 -0.44 -3.03
C VAL A 15 4.52 -1.10 -4.41
N PHE A 16 4.53 -2.42 -4.47
CA PHE A 16 4.60 -3.16 -5.72
C PHE A 16 3.39 -2.86 -6.61
N ILE A 17 2.17 -2.97 -6.09
CA ILE A 17 0.94 -2.69 -6.84
C ILE A 17 0.86 -1.22 -7.25
N GLY A 18 1.12 -0.32 -6.30
CA GLY A 18 1.04 1.12 -6.55
C GLY A 18 2.07 1.61 -7.56
N THR A 19 3.33 1.19 -7.46
CA THR A 19 4.36 1.58 -8.43
C THR A 19 4.17 0.89 -9.78
N ALA A 20 3.70 -0.36 -9.82
CA ALA A 20 3.35 -1.03 -11.06
C ALA A 20 2.23 -0.30 -11.81
N SER A 21 1.21 0.23 -11.10
CA SER A 21 0.14 1.00 -11.74
C SER A 21 0.64 2.32 -12.33
N VAL A 22 1.62 2.97 -11.69
CA VAL A 22 2.28 4.17 -12.23
C VAL A 22 3.07 3.82 -13.49
N VAL A 23 3.88 2.76 -13.45
CA VAL A 23 4.73 2.35 -14.59
C VAL A 23 3.89 1.91 -15.78
N THR A 24 2.81 1.15 -15.53
CA THR A 24 1.90 0.67 -16.59
C THR A 24 0.89 1.72 -17.04
N GLY A 25 0.58 2.69 -16.19
CA GLY A 25 -0.34 3.80 -16.45
C GLY A 25 0.20 4.90 -17.35
N GLY A 26 1.46 4.80 -17.76
CA GLY A 26 2.13 5.75 -18.64
C GLY A 26 2.61 7.01 -17.92
N PHE A 27 3.61 7.67 -18.52
CA PHE A 27 4.14 8.95 -18.07
C PHE A 27 3.87 10.03 -19.13
N GLY A 28 3.40 11.21 -18.72
CA GLY A 28 3.19 12.36 -19.63
C GLY A 28 1.72 12.73 -19.86
N GLY A 29 1.44 13.49 -20.93
CA GLY A 29 0.13 14.12 -21.17
C GLY A 29 -1.02 13.16 -21.52
N ALA A 30 -0.72 11.90 -21.85
CA ALA A 30 -1.71 10.85 -21.99
C ALA A 30 -1.43 9.80 -20.90
N LEU A 31 -2.20 9.84 -19.80
CA LEU A 31 -2.20 8.84 -18.74
C LEU A 31 -3.30 7.82 -19.05
N PRO A 32 -3.04 6.69 -19.75
CA PRO A 32 -4.06 5.69 -20.07
C PRO A 32 -4.85 5.18 -18.86
N LEU A 33 -4.26 5.15 -17.66
CA LEU A 33 -4.98 4.84 -16.41
C LEU A 33 -5.53 6.10 -15.70
N GLY A 34 -5.05 7.28 -16.05
CA GLY A 34 -5.32 8.52 -15.32
C GLY A 34 -4.77 8.51 -13.90
N GLN A 35 -4.81 9.66 -13.23
CA GLN A 35 -4.50 9.75 -11.80
C GLN A 35 -5.49 8.93 -10.96
N GLU A 36 -6.73 8.81 -11.44
CA GLU A 36 -7.82 8.11 -10.75
C GLU A 36 -7.58 6.60 -10.71
N GLY A 37 -7.17 5.98 -11.83
CA GLY A 37 -6.84 4.56 -11.87
C GLY A 37 -5.63 4.22 -11.01
N ILE A 38 -4.62 5.09 -10.97
CA ILE A 38 -3.45 4.94 -10.09
C ILE A 38 -3.89 5.03 -8.63
N GLY A 39 -4.70 6.03 -8.27
CA GLY A 39 -5.25 6.20 -6.92
C GLY A 39 -6.07 4.98 -6.48
N LEU A 40 -6.92 4.46 -7.36
CA LEU A 40 -7.69 3.23 -7.12
C LEU A 40 -6.79 2.01 -6.90
N ALA A 41 -5.71 1.85 -7.69
CA ALA A 41 -4.77 0.76 -7.51
C ALA A 41 -4.08 0.80 -6.14
N PHE A 42 -3.64 1.97 -5.69
CA PHE A 42 -3.10 2.14 -4.34
C PHE A 42 -4.14 1.85 -3.25
N GLY A 43 -5.36 2.37 -3.40
CA GLY A 43 -6.43 2.20 -2.43
C GLY A 43 -6.86 0.73 -2.28
N ILE A 44 -7.08 0.03 -3.39
CA ILE A 44 -7.44 -1.40 -3.39
C ILE A 44 -6.29 -2.24 -2.84
N GLY A 45 -5.04 -1.95 -3.24
CA GLY A 45 -3.85 -2.62 -2.71
C GLY A 45 -3.71 -2.46 -1.19
N LEU A 46 -3.94 -1.26 -0.68
CA LEU A 46 -3.93 -0.97 0.76
C LEU A 46 -5.01 -1.75 1.51
N ILE A 47 -6.25 -1.75 1.01
CA ILE A 47 -7.37 -2.48 1.63
C ILE A 47 -7.08 -3.98 1.64
N ALA A 48 -6.62 -4.54 0.52
CA ALA A 48 -6.28 -5.96 0.43
C ALA A 48 -5.20 -6.35 1.44
N ALA A 49 -4.13 -5.55 1.55
CA ALA A 49 -3.09 -5.76 2.55
C ALA A 49 -3.66 -5.66 3.98
N ALA A 50 -4.47 -4.65 4.27
CA ALA A 50 -5.06 -4.43 5.59
C ALA A 50 -5.92 -5.60 6.06
N TYR A 51 -6.77 -6.15 5.19
CA TYR A 51 -7.57 -7.34 5.52
C TYR A 51 -6.70 -8.60 5.66
N ALA A 52 -5.67 -8.75 4.85
CA ALA A 52 -4.81 -9.93 4.90
C ALA A 52 -3.95 -10.00 6.16
N ILE A 53 -3.39 -8.87 6.60
CA ILE A 53 -2.40 -8.84 7.70
C ILE A 53 -2.85 -8.11 8.96
N GLY A 54 -4.02 -7.45 8.93
CA GLY A 54 -4.60 -6.71 10.07
C GLY A 54 -4.68 -7.55 11.34
N PRO A 55 -5.22 -8.80 11.29
CA PRO A 55 -5.26 -9.67 12.46
C PRO A 55 -3.89 -10.08 13.04
N ILE A 56 -2.80 -9.88 12.28
CA ILE A 56 -1.44 -10.27 12.67
C ILE A 56 -0.64 -9.07 13.20
N SER A 57 -0.83 -7.89 12.62
CA SER A 57 0.05 -6.74 12.82
C SER A 57 -0.64 -5.41 13.12
N GLY A 58 -1.96 -5.33 12.95
CA GLY A 58 -2.68 -4.06 12.90
C GLY A 58 -2.59 -3.36 11.54
N ALA A 59 -1.80 -3.90 10.60
CA ALA A 59 -1.63 -3.39 9.24
C ALA A 59 -1.29 -1.88 9.21
N HIS A 60 -0.24 -1.49 9.92
CA HIS A 60 0.22 -0.11 9.88
C HIS A 60 0.72 0.26 8.49
N LEU A 61 1.48 -0.63 7.86
CA LEU A 61 2.00 -0.56 6.50
C LEU A 61 2.85 0.69 6.20
N ASN A 62 3.09 1.52 7.21
CA ASN A 62 3.62 2.86 7.12
C ASN A 62 4.28 3.24 8.48
N PRO A 63 5.55 3.67 8.48
CA PRO A 63 6.22 4.14 9.68
C PRO A 63 5.54 5.34 10.37
N ALA A 64 4.95 6.27 9.61
CA ALA A 64 4.25 7.42 10.17
C ALA A 64 2.98 7.00 10.91
N VAL A 65 2.25 6.00 10.39
CA VAL A 65 1.09 5.41 11.09
C VAL A 65 1.54 4.69 12.34
N THR A 66 2.62 3.90 12.26
CA THR A 66 3.20 3.23 13.43
C THR A 66 3.57 4.21 14.52
N LEU A 67 4.21 5.32 14.15
CA LEU A 67 4.56 6.39 15.10
C LEU A 67 3.31 7.06 15.69
N GLY A 68 2.29 7.32 14.86
CA GLY A 68 1.03 7.90 15.33
C GLY A 68 0.33 7.02 16.36
N VAL A 69 0.26 5.71 16.12
CA VAL A 69 -0.31 4.74 17.07
C VAL A 69 0.55 4.61 18.33
N PHE A 70 1.87 4.71 18.21
CA PHE A 70 2.78 4.67 19.37
C PHE A 70 2.65 5.89 20.29
N LEU A 71 2.32 7.06 19.74
CA LEU A 71 2.17 8.31 20.48
C LEU A 71 0.75 8.56 21.04
N ALA A 72 -0.24 7.78 20.59
CA ALA A 72 -1.64 7.89 21.02
C ALA A 72 -1.88 7.18 22.37
#